data_AF-A0A968SMC7-F1
#
_entry.id   AF-A0A968SMC7-F1
#
_cell.length_a   1.000
_cell.length_b   1.000
_cell.length_c   1.000
_cell.angle_alpha   90.00
_cell.angle_beta   90.00
_cell.angle_gamma   90.00
#
_symmetry.space_group_name_H-M   'P 1'
#
loop_
_entity.id
_entity.type
_entity.pdbx_description
1 polymer ?
#
loop_
_entity_poly.entity_id
_entity_poly.type
_entity_poly.pdbx_seq_one_letter_code
_entity_poly.pdbx_strand_id
1 'polypeptide(L)'
;MQAATETTGSPAGAYWTICRRVYLVWAIILLVGFVATHFFQRPSINGLWLALSLAGIGYMVRQTSLPAFRRSGQAHLYYVGYVWVLVIGLGLLVSIATFVGRTALNPLAQYLGIFWLIQMGLGHWLNGMVDPPRRPYWLTGGIQVAVGILCLWVGLEVQFLVAGVVGAGAMALLIPLHPGQGQDVNKQ
;
A
#
# COMPACT_ATOMS: atom_id res chain seq x y z
N MET A 1 11.78 -19.88 -52.81
CA MET A 1 11.15 -18.77 -52.04
C MET A 1 10.97 -19.24 -50.61
N GLN A 2 11.89 -18.88 -49.72
CA GLN A 2 11.75 -19.13 -48.29
C GLN A 2 10.84 -18.05 -47.71
N ALA A 3 9.72 -18.46 -47.11
CA ALA A 3 8.88 -17.56 -46.34
C ALA A 3 9.71 -17.08 -45.14
N ALA A 4 10.05 -15.79 -45.15
CA ALA A 4 10.62 -15.12 -44.00
C ALA A 4 9.63 -15.30 -42.84
N THR A 5 10.00 -16.15 -41.90
CA THR A 5 9.28 -16.29 -40.65
C THR A 5 9.56 -15.01 -39.90
N GLU A 6 8.64 -14.05 -39.95
CA GLU A 6 8.64 -12.90 -39.06
C GLU A 6 8.59 -13.46 -37.63
N THR A 7 9.77 -13.55 -37.02
CA THR A 7 9.93 -13.57 -35.57
C THR A 7 9.31 -12.27 -35.07
N THR A 8 8.00 -12.30 -34.84
CA THR A 8 7.30 -11.35 -34.00
C THR A 8 7.93 -11.49 -32.62
N GLY A 9 8.99 -10.70 -32.40
CA GLY A 9 9.61 -10.56 -31.10
C GLY A 9 8.51 -10.20 -30.12
N SER A 10 8.20 -11.12 -29.22
CA SER A 10 7.35 -10.86 -28.06
C SER A 10 7.86 -9.54 -27.45
N PRO A 11 7.01 -8.50 -27.31
CA PRO A 11 7.49 -7.21 -26.86
C PRO A 11 8.12 -7.40 -25.49
N ALA A 12 9.41 -7.02 -25.40
CA ALA A 12 10.12 -6.88 -24.14
C ALA A 12 9.20 -6.23 -23.08
N GLY A 13 9.10 -6.88 -21.92
CA GLY A 13 7.99 -6.77 -20.98
C GLY A 13 7.47 -5.37 -20.71
N ALA A 14 6.14 -5.21 -20.80
CA ALA A 14 5.47 -3.96 -20.46
C ALA A 14 5.85 -3.47 -19.06
N TYR A 15 6.32 -2.23 -18.94
CA TYR A 15 6.67 -1.61 -17.66
C TYR A 15 5.49 -1.67 -16.67
N TRP A 16 4.25 -1.51 -17.13
CA TRP A 16 3.07 -1.52 -16.26
C TRP A 16 2.54 -2.93 -15.99
N THR A 17 3.25 -3.68 -15.16
CA THR A 17 2.78 -4.97 -14.62
C THR A 17 1.59 -4.80 -13.68
N ILE A 18 0.86 -5.89 -13.41
CA ILE A 18 -0.28 -5.90 -12.48
C ILE A 18 0.14 -5.37 -11.10
N CYS A 19 1.23 -5.92 -10.55
CA CYS A 19 1.79 -5.52 -9.27
C CYS A 19 2.06 -3.99 -9.19
N ARG A 20 2.72 -3.42 -10.20
CA ARG A 20 3.02 -1.98 -10.26
C ARG A 20 1.78 -1.10 -10.29
N ARG A 21 0.73 -1.52 -11.00
CA ARG A 21 -0.55 -0.79 -11.02
C ARG A 21 -1.24 -0.82 -9.66
N VAL A 22 -1.19 -1.96 -8.96
CA VAL A 22 -1.73 -2.08 -7.60
C VAL A 22 -1.03 -1.12 -6.65
N TYR A 23 0.31 -1.06 -6.65
CA TYR A 23 1.03 -0.10 -5.80
C TYR A 23 0.74 1.36 -6.17
N LEU A 24 0.61 1.68 -7.46
CA LEU A 24 0.25 3.03 -7.87
C LEU A 24 -1.12 3.44 -7.35
N VAL A 25 -2.11 2.56 -7.45
CA VAL A 25 -3.46 2.80 -6.92
C VAL A 25 -3.42 3.02 -5.40
N TRP A 26 -2.67 2.19 -4.66
CA TRP A 26 -2.50 2.36 -3.22
C TRP A 26 -1.75 3.63 -2.85
N ALA A 27 -0.73 4.02 -3.61
CA ALA A 27 -0.02 5.29 -3.39
C ALA A 27 -0.98 6.48 -3.49
N ILE A 28 -1.84 6.49 -4.51
CA ILE A 28 -2.86 7.53 -4.70
C ILE A 28 -3.88 7.52 -3.56
N ILE A 29 -4.40 6.34 -3.20
CA ILE A 29 -5.38 6.18 -2.12
C ILE A 29 -4.82 6.69 -0.79
N LEU A 30 -3.59 6.30 -0.43
CA LEU A 30 -2.96 6.74 0.81
C LEU A 30 -2.75 8.24 0.83
N LEU A 31 -2.22 8.81 -0.26
CA LEU A 31 -2.00 10.25 -0.36
C LEU A 31 -3.31 11.02 -0.19
N VAL A 32 -4.33 10.70 -1.00
CA VAL A 32 -5.61 11.40 -0.98
C VAL A 32 -6.32 11.20 0.36
N GLY A 33 -6.36 9.98 0.89
CA GLY A 33 -7.04 9.64 2.14
C GLY A 33 -6.44 10.39 3.34
N PHE A 34 -5.11 10.39 3.46
CA PHE A 34 -4.44 11.06 4.59
C PHE A 34 -4.41 12.58 4.45
N VAL A 35 -4.26 13.12 3.25
CA VAL A 35 -4.39 14.57 3.02
C VAL A 35 -5.80 15.04 3.35
N ALA A 36 -6.84 14.30 2.92
CA ALA A 36 -8.21 14.59 3.32
C ALA A 36 -8.38 14.51 4.85
N THR A 37 -7.78 13.50 5.50
CA THR A 37 -7.83 13.36 6.96
C THR A 37 -7.19 14.54 7.67
N HIS A 38 -6.08 15.07 7.15
CA HIS A 38 -5.39 16.23 7.72
C HIS A 38 -6.33 17.45 7.81
N PHE A 39 -7.10 17.74 6.76
CA PHE A 39 -8.03 18.86 6.72
C PHE A 39 -9.40 18.56 7.36
N PHE A 40 -9.81 17.29 7.40
CA PHE A 40 -11.14 16.87 7.88
C PHE A 40 -11.03 15.81 8.99
N GLN A 41 -10.50 16.22 10.14
CA GLN A 41 -10.32 15.37 11.34
C GLN A 41 -11.64 15.15 12.11
N ARG A 42 -12.66 14.62 11.43
CA ARG A 42 -13.99 14.33 12.00
C ARG A 42 -14.28 12.83 11.92
N PRO A 43 -15.18 12.28 12.75
CA PRO A 43 -15.53 10.85 12.71
C PRO A 43 -15.95 10.34 11.33
N SER A 44 -16.54 11.21 10.49
CA SER A 44 -16.92 10.91 9.10
C SER A 44 -15.75 10.48 8.22
N ILE A 45 -14.50 10.79 8.59
CA ILE A 45 -13.31 10.39 7.84
C ILE A 45 -13.12 8.87 7.81
N ASN A 46 -13.62 8.16 8.83
CA ASN A 46 -13.62 6.69 8.82
C ASN A 46 -14.46 6.12 7.68
N GLY A 47 -15.56 6.80 7.31
CA GLY A 47 -16.37 6.43 6.16
C GLY A 47 -15.62 6.60 4.84
N LEU A 48 -14.85 7.70 4.70
CA LEU A 48 -13.97 7.91 3.54
C LEU A 48 -12.90 6.82 3.47
N TRP A 49 -12.23 6.52 4.59
CA TRP A 49 -11.20 5.48 4.64
C TRP A 49 -11.75 4.10 4.30
N LEU A 50 -12.94 3.76 4.79
CA LEU A 50 -13.62 2.52 4.42
C LEU A 50 -13.88 2.48 2.91
N ALA A 51 -14.46 3.54 2.33
CA ALA A 51 -14.76 3.60 0.90
C ALA A 51 -13.49 3.48 0.03
N LEU A 52 -12.42 4.21 0.37
CA LEU A 52 -11.14 4.14 -0.33
C LEU A 52 -10.49 2.75 -0.20
N SER A 53 -10.55 2.15 0.99
CA SER A 53 -10.01 0.80 1.22
C SER A 53 -10.75 -0.25 0.41
N LEU A 54 -12.09 -0.17 0.37
CA LEU A 54 -12.91 -1.05 -0.46
C LEU A 54 -12.59 -0.89 -1.95
N ALA A 55 -12.35 0.34 -2.42
CA ALA A 55 -11.93 0.60 -3.79
C ALA A 55 -10.55 -0.01 -4.10
N GLY A 56 -9.56 0.18 -3.22
CA GLY A 56 -8.21 -0.39 -3.37
C GLY A 56 -8.20 -1.92 -3.36
N ILE A 57 -8.88 -2.53 -2.38
CA ILE A 57 -9.02 -3.99 -2.27
C ILE A 57 -9.80 -4.54 -3.47
N GLY A 58 -10.93 -3.91 -3.83
CA GLY A 58 -11.74 -4.33 -4.98
C GLY A 58 -10.96 -4.26 -6.29
N TYR A 59 -10.12 -3.23 -6.48
CA TYR A 59 -9.21 -3.15 -7.62
C TYR A 59 -8.21 -4.31 -7.60
N MET A 60 -7.59 -4.61 -6.46
CA MET A 60 -6.64 -5.70 -6.32
C MET A 60 -7.28 -7.08 -6.60
N VAL A 61 -8.47 -7.34 -6.08
CA VAL A 61 -9.26 -8.55 -6.37
C VAL A 61 -9.55 -8.65 -7.88
N ARG A 62 -9.96 -7.54 -8.50
CA ARG A 62 -10.18 -7.49 -9.96
C ARG A 62 -8.90 -7.80 -10.74
N GLN A 63 -7.74 -7.29 -10.33
CA GLN A 63 -6.48 -7.57 -11.02
C GLN A 63 -6.06 -9.04 -10.88
N THR A 64 -6.21 -9.61 -9.68
CA THR A 64 -5.84 -11.01 -9.41
C THR A 64 -6.80 -12.04 -10.03
N SER A 65 -7.98 -11.62 -10.48
CA SER A 65 -8.91 -12.50 -11.21
C SER A 65 -8.62 -12.60 -12.72
N LEU A 66 -7.78 -11.70 -13.27
CA LEU A 66 -7.46 -11.67 -14.69
C LEU A 66 -6.69 -12.93 -15.15
N PRO A 67 -6.93 -13.46 -16.37
CA PRO A 67 -6.13 -14.56 -16.92
C PRO A 67 -4.65 -14.23 -17.06
N ALA A 68 -4.32 -12.93 -17.21
CA ALA A 68 -2.94 -12.45 -17.24
C ALA A 68 -2.22 -12.66 -15.89
N PHE A 69 -2.93 -12.50 -14.77
CA PHE A 69 -2.37 -12.71 -13.44
C PHE A 69 -2.00 -14.18 -13.21
N ARG A 70 -2.88 -15.12 -13.58
CA ARG A 70 -2.61 -16.57 -13.45
C ARG A 70 -1.37 -17.00 -14.22
N ARG A 71 -1.15 -16.42 -15.40
CA ARG A 71 0.04 -16.65 -16.23
C ARG A 71 1.29 -15.95 -15.70
N SER A 72 1.14 -15.02 -14.76
CA SER A 72 2.25 -14.19 -14.30
C SER A 72 3.09 -14.76 -13.16
N GLY A 73 2.62 -15.83 -12.51
CA GLY A 73 3.31 -16.41 -11.36
C GLY A 73 3.32 -15.52 -10.11
N GLN A 74 2.55 -14.42 -10.09
CA GLN A 74 2.55 -13.43 -9.00
C GLN A 74 1.66 -13.84 -7.81
N ALA A 75 1.64 -15.14 -7.44
CA ALA A 75 0.78 -15.65 -6.37
C ALA A 75 1.00 -14.97 -5.01
N HIS A 76 2.20 -14.43 -4.75
CA HIS A 76 2.52 -13.61 -3.58
C HIS A 76 1.54 -12.43 -3.40
N LEU A 77 0.99 -11.89 -4.49
CA LEU A 77 0.09 -10.75 -4.44
C LEU A 77 -1.21 -11.07 -3.69
N TYR A 78 -1.67 -12.33 -3.66
CA TYR A 78 -2.80 -12.72 -2.79
C TYR A 78 -2.48 -12.53 -1.31
N TYR A 79 -1.29 -12.96 -0.89
CA TYR A 79 -0.83 -12.80 0.50
C TYR A 79 -0.65 -11.33 0.86
N VAL A 80 -0.09 -10.53 -0.05
CA VAL A 80 -0.02 -9.07 0.11
C VAL A 80 -1.41 -8.47 0.34
N GLY A 81 -2.40 -8.94 -0.43
CA GLY A 81 -3.79 -8.52 -0.27
C GLY A 81 -4.35 -8.87 1.11
N TYR A 82 -4.13 -10.11 1.59
CA TYR A 82 -4.60 -10.52 2.92
C TYR A 82 -3.94 -9.74 4.06
N VAL A 83 -2.63 -9.48 3.97
CA VAL A 83 -1.92 -8.65 4.96
C VAL A 83 -2.53 -7.25 5.00
N TRP A 84 -2.80 -6.63 3.85
CA TRP A 84 -3.42 -5.30 3.82
C TRP A 84 -4.86 -5.29 4.33
N VAL A 85 -5.66 -6.31 4.02
CA VAL A 85 -7.01 -6.46 4.60
C VAL A 85 -6.94 -6.51 6.12
N LEU A 86 -6.02 -7.28 6.69
CA LEU A 86 -5.82 -7.37 8.14
C LEU A 86 -5.39 -6.03 8.74
N VAL A 87 -4.36 -5.40 8.16
CA VAL A 87 -3.78 -4.14 8.63
C VAL A 87 -4.82 -3.02 8.58
N ILE A 88 -5.52 -2.88 7.46
CA ILE A 88 -6.57 -1.86 7.29
C ILE A 88 -7.76 -2.14 8.22
N GLY A 89 -8.19 -3.40 8.32
CA GLY A 89 -9.28 -3.79 9.19
C GLY A 89 -9.01 -3.44 10.65
N LEU A 90 -7.83 -3.79 11.15
CA LEU A 90 -7.40 -3.43 12.50
C LEU A 90 -7.34 -1.91 12.68
N GLY A 91 -6.84 -1.18 11.67
CA GLY A 91 -6.71 0.28 11.73
C GLY A 91 -8.04 0.99 11.79
N LEU A 92 -8.98 0.58 10.94
CA LEU A 92 -10.34 1.08 10.95
C LEU A 92 -11.05 0.75 12.27
N LEU A 93 -10.87 -0.45 12.82
CA LEU A 93 -11.46 -0.81 14.11
C LEU A 93 -10.99 0.11 15.24
N VAL A 94 -9.68 0.33 15.35
CA VAL A 94 -9.10 1.25 16.36
C VAL A 94 -9.56 2.69 16.11
N SER A 95 -9.50 3.15 14.86
CA SER A 95 -9.91 4.50 14.47
C SER A 95 -11.41 4.75 14.73
N ILE A 96 -12.28 3.77 14.51
CA ILE A 96 -13.69 3.87 14.86
C ILE A 96 -13.85 3.91 16.39
N ALA A 97 -13.19 3.00 17.11
CA ALA A 97 -13.27 2.93 18.57
C ALA A 97 -12.86 4.24 19.26
N THR A 98 -11.89 4.98 18.70
CA THR A 98 -11.49 6.30 19.23
C THR A 98 -12.55 7.39 19.09
N PHE A 99 -13.53 7.23 18.19
CA PHE A 99 -14.62 8.21 17.97
C PHE A 99 -15.99 7.76 18.47
N VAL A 100 -16.15 6.49 18.90
CA VAL A 100 -17.42 6.00 19.44
C VAL A 100 -17.55 6.41 20.91
N GLY A 101 -18.49 7.30 21.22
CA GLY A 101 -18.95 7.63 22.57
C GLY A 101 -17.95 8.39 23.46
N ARG A 102 -18.23 8.44 24.78
CA ARG A 102 -17.29 8.91 25.82
C ARG A 102 -16.34 7.78 26.23
N THR A 103 -15.71 7.11 25.27
CA THR A 103 -14.75 6.04 25.58
C THR A 103 -13.44 6.62 26.10
N ALA A 104 -12.72 5.83 26.91
CA ALA A 104 -11.38 6.17 27.39
C ALA A 104 -10.35 6.35 26.25
N LEU A 105 -10.71 5.99 25.02
CA LEU A 105 -9.87 6.09 23.82
C LEU A 105 -10.00 7.43 23.11
N ASN A 106 -10.98 8.28 23.45
CA ASN A 106 -11.16 9.58 22.82
C ASN A 106 -9.90 10.47 22.87
N PRO A 107 -9.15 10.55 23.99
CA PRO A 107 -7.88 11.29 24.03
C PRO A 107 -6.81 10.77 23.07
N LEU A 108 -6.93 9.52 22.59
CA LEU A 108 -6.01 8.94 21.62
C LEU A 108 -6.31 9.36 20.19
N ALA A 109 -7.46 10.00 19.93
CA ALA A 109 -7.81 10.50 18.60
C ALA A 109 -6.75 11.46 18.03
N GLN A 110 -6.11 12.25 18.91
CA GLN A 110 -5.03 13.17 18.54
C GLN A 110 -3.72 12.47 18.11
N TYR A 111 -3.60 11.15 18.26
CA TYR A 111 -2.42 10.37 17.86
C TYR A 111 -2.72 9.42 16.70
N LEU A 112 -3.89 9.54 16.06
CA LEU A 112 -4.33 8.59 15.04
C LEU A 112 -3.42 8.54 13.82
N GLY A 113 -2.84 9.67 13.37
CA GLY A 113 -1.92 9.64 12.23
C GLY A 113 -0.60 8.95 12.56
N ILE A 114 -0.09 9.09 13.79
CA ILE A 114 1.05 8.33 14.30
C ILE A 114 0.74 6.84 14.35
N PHE A 115 -0.43 6.49 14.90
CA PHE A 115 -0.90 5.11 14.93
C PHE A 115 -0.95 4.51 13.53
N TRP A 116 -1.52 5.22 12.55
CA TRP A 116 -1.59 4.78 11.17
C TRP A 116 -0.20 4.61 10.54
N LEU A 117 0.75 5.53 10.79
CA LEU A 117 2.14 5.40 10.35
C LEU A 117 2.80 4.13 10.88
N ILE A 118 2.66 3.86 12.19
CA ILE A 118 3.19 2.65 12.82
C ILE A 118 2.55 1.41 12.19
N GLN A 119 1.22 1.43 12.03
CA GLN A 119 0.47 0.32 11.49
C GLN A 119 0.80 0.02 10.02
N MET A 120 0.94 1.05 9.18
CA MET A 120 1.42 0.87 7.80
C MET A 120 2.86 0.33 7.79
N GLY A 121 3.70 0.78 8.71
CA GLY A 121 5.06 0.26 8.87
C GLY A 121 5.09 -1.24 9.20
N LEU A 122 4.26 -1.67 10.15
CA LEU A 122 4.06 -3.09 10.46
C LEU A 122 3.50 -3.87 9.26
N GLY A 123 2.54 -3.29 8.53
CA GLY A 123 2.01 -3.89 7.31
C GLY A 123 3.07 -4.10 6.23
N HIS A 124 3.98 -3.15 6.06
CA HIS A 124 5.13 -3.30 5.18
C HIS A 124 6.06 -4.42 5.66
N TRP A 125 6.36 -4.52 6.94
CA TRP A 125 7.19 -5.62 7.47
C TRP A 125 6.56 -6.99 7.24
N LEU A 126 5.25 -7.12 7.48
CA LEU A 126 4.50 -8.35 7.21
C LEU A 126 4.51 -8.69 5.72
N ASN A 127 4.32 -7.71 4.83
CA ASN A 127 4.43 -7.91 3.39
C ASN A 127 5.84 -8.35 2.97
N GLY A 128 6.88 -7.81 3.59
CA GLY A 128 8.26 -8.24 3.36
C GLY A 128 8.55 -9.70 3.75
N MET A 129 7.67 -10.36 4.50
CA MET A 129 7.80 -11.81 4.76
C MET A 129 7.31 -12.66 3.59
N VAL A 130 6.35 -12.15 2.81
CA VAL A 130 5.63 -12.92 1.78
C VAL A 130 5.93 -12.45 0.35
N ASP A 131 6.49 -11.25 0.19
CA ASP A 131 6.70 -10.62 -1.12
C ASP A 131 8.18 -10.26 -1.37
N PRO A 132 8.86 -10.93 -2.32
CA PRO A 132 10.19 -10.56 -2.76
C PRO A 132 10.17 -9.45 -3.83
N PRO A 133 11.10 -8.47 -3.80
CA PRO A 133 12.24 -8.37 -2.89
C PRO A 133 11.85 -7.84 -1.49
N ARG A 134 12.42 -8.42 -0.43
CA ARG A 134 12.03 -8.15 0.97
C ARG A 134 12.60 -6.85 1.54
N ARG A 135 13.83 -6.48 1.16
CA ARG A 135 14.55 -5.32 1.73
C ARG A 135 13.79 -3.99 1.60
N PRO A 136 13.16 -3.67 0.45
CA PRO A 136 12.39 -2.44 0.29
C PRO A 136 11.22 -2.34 1.27
N TYR A 137 10.51 -3.44 1.51
CA TYR A 137 9.45 -3.53 2.51
C TYR A 137 9.96 -3.26 3.92
N TRP A 138 11.10 -3.84 4.30
CA TRP A 138 11.68 -3.61 5.62
C TRP A 138 12.15 -2.16 5.82
N LEU A 139 12.80 -1.59 4.81
CA LEU A 139 13.26 -0.20 4.83
C LEU A 139 12.08 0.77 4.94
N THR A 140 11.11 0.65 4.04
CA THR A 140 9.91 1.50 4.03
C THR A 140 9.06 1.33 5.28
N GLY A 141 8.99 0.12 5.84
CA GLY A 141 8.33 -0.12 7.12
C GLY A 141 9.03 0.58 8.29
N GLY A 142 10.36 0.50 8.34
CA GLY A 142 11.18 1.19 9.35
C GLY A 142 11.07 2.71 9.25
N ILE A 143 11.09 3.27 8.04
CA ILE A 143 10.90 4.70 7.80
C ILE A 143 9.53 5.15 8.31
N GLN A 144 8.46 4.41 8.00
CA GLN A 144 7.11 4.77 8.47
C GLN A 144 6.99 4.77 9.99
N VAL A 145 7.51 3.75 10.67
CA VAL A 145 7.54 3.70 12.14
C VAL A 145 8.37 4.85 12.72
N ALA A 146 9.59 5.07 12.20
CA ALA A 146 10.49 6.11 12.68
C ALA A 146 9.88 7.52 12.51
N VAL A 147 9.25 7.78 11.36
CA VAL A 147 8.56 9.05 11.09
C VAL A 147 7.33 9.20 11.99
N GLY A 148 6.57 8.13 12.23
CA GLY A 148 5.47 8.14 13.20
C GLY A 148 5.94 8.56 14.59
N ILE A 149 7.04 8.00 15.07
CA ILE A 149 7.64 8.38 16.36
C ILE A 149 8.14 9.83 16.34
N LEU A 150 8.76 10.27 15.24
CA LEU A 150 9.26 11.63 15.09
C LEU A 150 8.14 12.69 15.16
N CYS A 151 6.93 12.37 14.69
CA CYS A 151 5.77 13.26 14.80
C CYS A 151 5.39 13.59 16.25
N LEU A 152 5.78 12.77 17.24
CA LEU A 152 5.61 13.11 18.67
C LEU A 152 6.42 14.35 19.09
N TRP A 153 7.48 14.66 18.35
CA TRP A 153 8.39 15.78 18.64
C TRP A 153 8.19 16.96 17.70
N VAL A 154 7.88 16.69 16.43
CA VAL A 154 7.79 17.71 15.37
C VAL A 154 6.42 18.40 15.34
N GLY A 155 5.36 17.74 15.80
CA GLY A 155 4.01 18.31 15.85
C GLY A 155 2.94 17.30 15.46
N LEU A 156 1.88 17.23 16.28
CA LEU A 156 0.74 16.34 16.04
C LEU A 156 -0.17 16.88 14.91
N GLU A 157 -0.12 18.17 14.62
CA GLU A 157 -0.94 18.81 13.60
C GLU A 157 -0.60 18.34 12.18
N VAL A 158 0.67 18.02 11.90
CA VAL A 158 1.13 17.58 10.57
C VAL A 158 1.13 16.06 10.39
N GLN A 159 0.85 15.27 11.44
CA GLN A 159 1.01 13.82 11.42
C GLN A 159 0.28 13.11 10.26
N PHE A 160 -0.92 13.57 9.90
CA PHE A 160 -1.71 13.00 8.80
C PHE A 160 -1.12 13.37 7.45
N LEU A 161 -0.66 14.60 7.26
CA LEU A 161 0.01 14.99 6.02
C LEU A 161 1.28 14.16 5.81
N VAL A 162 2.05 13.97 6.88
CA VAL A 162 3.25 13.12 6.88
C VAL A 162 2.89 11.66 6.59
N ALA A 163 1.83 11.12 7.19
CA ALA A 163 1.34 9.78 6.90
C ALA A 163 0.98 9.58 5.42
N GLY A 164 0.34 10.57 4.81
CA GLY A 164 0.01 10.56 3.39
C GLY A 164 1.24 10.56 2.49
N VAL A 165 2.17 11.48 2.72
CA VAL A 165 3.40 11.60 1.91
C VAL A 165 4.29 10.37 2.06
N VAL A 166 4.54 9.93 3.30
CA VAL A 166 5.44 8.80 3.56
C VAL A 166 4.80 7.48 3.15
N GLY A 167 3.51 7.26 3.43
CA GLY A 167 2.79 6.07 2.99
C GLY A 167 2.70 5.96 1.46
N ALA A 168 2.36 7.06 0.78
CA ALA A 168 2.34 7.09 -0.68
C ALA A 168 3.74 6.91 -1.28
N GLY A 169 4.75 7.56 -0.71
CA GLY A 169 6.15 7.41 -1.12
C GLY A 169 6.66 5.98 -0.94
N ALA A 170 6.29 5.31 0.16
CA ALA A 170 6.62 3.92 0.41
C ALA A 170 6.04 3.00 -0.68
N MET A 171 4.78 3.20 -1.08
CA MET A 171 4.17 2.45 -2.19
C MET A 171 4.83 2.77 -3.53
N ALA A 172 5.09 4.05 -3.81
CA ALA A 172 5.74 4.48 -5.05
C ALA A 172 7.15 3.89 -5.22
N LEU A 173 7.90 3.75 -4.12
CA LEU A 173 9.23 3.16 -4.12
C LEU A 173 9.21 1.66 -4.54
N LEU A 174 8.11 0.95 -4.28
CA LEU A 174 7.98 -0.46 -4.67
C LEU A 174 7.73 -0.66 -6.17
N ILE A 175 7.27 0.37 -6.89
CA ILE A 175 6.96 0.31 -8.33
C ILE A 175 8.19 -0.08 -9.17
N PRO A 176 9.34 0.63 -9.12
CA PRO A 176 10.49 0.27 -9.95
C PRO A 176 11.14 -1.06 -9.55
N LEU A 177 10.88 -1.55 -8.32
CA LEU A 177 11.61 -2.68 -7.73
C LEU A 177 11.02 -4.05 -8.08
N HIS A 178 9.81 -4.10 -8.64
CA HIS A 178 9.22 -5.34 -9.13
C HIS A 178 9.50 -5.48 -10.63
N PRO A 179 10.25 -6.50 -11.09
CA PRO A 179 10.66 -6.62 -12.47
C PRO A 179 9.46 -6.77 -13.43
N GLY A 180 9.63 -6.24 -14.64
CA GLY A 180 8.72 -6.53 -15.75
C GLY A 180 8.86 -7.99 -16.17
N GLN A 181 7.76 -8.64 -16.56
CA GLN A 181 7.81 -10.00 -17.11
C GLN A 181 8.73 -10.01 -18.34
N GLY A 182 9.94 -10.54 -18.20
CA GLY A 182 10.93 -10.60 -19.27
C GLY A 182 12.38 -10.29 -18.85
N GLN A 183 12.65 -9.82 -17.63
CA GLN A 183 14.03 -9.58 -17.18
C GLN A 183 14.74 -10.82 -16.60
N ASP A 184 14.02 -11.91 -16.31
CA ASP A 184 14.60 -13.09 -15.65
C ASP A 184 15.03 -14.22 -16.60
N VAL A 185 14.83 -14.09 -17.92
CA VAL A 185 15.23 -15.14 -18.89
C VAL A 185 16.74 -15.09 -19.21
N ASN A 186 17.45 -14.01 -18.87
CA ASN A 186 18.88 -13.84 -19.17
C ASN A 186 19.80 -13.98 -17.95
N LYS A 187 19.31 -14.57 -16.85
CA LYS A 187 20.13 -14.90 -15.67
C LYS A 187 19.87 -16.31 -15.18
N GLN A 188 20.14 -17.29 -16.04
CA GLN A 188 20.49 -18.67 -15.64
C GLN A 188 21.16 -19.38 -16.81
#